data_AF-A0A9D7LTF8-F1
#
_entry.id   AF-A0A9D7LTF8-F1
#
_cell.length_a   1.000
_cell.length_b   1.000
_cell.length_c   1.000
_cell.angle_alpha   90.00
_cell.angle_beta   90.00
_cell.angle_gamma   90.00
#
_symmetry.space_group_name_H-M   'P 1'
#
loop_
_entity.id
_entity.type
_entity.pdbx_description
1 polymer ?
#
loop_
_entity_poly.entity_id
_entity_poly.type
_entity_poly.pdbx_seq_one_letter_code
_entity_poly.pdbx_strand_id
1 'polypeptide(L)'
;MAADTARLRRLQRLEKVRAIARQTAAREAAEAEGTLAQLTALAERTARMADAYRAQAGPALAHDLRQMDSFASGLRDISRATSSDANRARSLADRKQQALAAAERARSAVEDRAGAEARSLAQRRQQQVLGARRAVGTGLE
;
A
#
# COMPACT_ATOMS: atom_id res chain seq x y z
N MET A 1 24.07 -20.05 22.91
CA MET A 1 23.98 -18.66 23.43
C MET A 1 24.45 -17.61 22.43
N ALA A 2 25.73 -17.56 22.03
CA ALA A 2 26.22 -16.51 21.10
C ALA A 2 25.64 -16.64 19.66
N ALA A 3 25.47 -17.87 19.16
CA ALA A 3 24.84 -18.12 17.87
C ALA A 3 23.34 -17.73 17.86
N ASP A 4 22.62 -18.03 18.94
CA ASP A 4 21.21 -17.68 19.08
C ASP A 4 20.99 -16.16 19.16
N THR A 5 21.85 -15.44 19.88
CA THR A 5 21.78 -13.96 19.95
C THR A 5 22.14 -13.32 18.61
N ALA A 6 23.10 -13.87 17.86
CA ALA A 6 23.42 -13.42 16.51
C ALA A 6 22.23 -13.62 15.55
N ARG A 7 21.54 -14.76 15.64
CA ARG A 7 20.32 -15.05 14.87
C ARG A 7 19.20 -14.07 15.19
N LEU A 8 18.96 -13.77 16.47
CA LEU A 8 17.97 -12.78 16.90
C LEU A 8 18.30 -11.38 16.35
N ARG A 9 19.56 -10.94 16.44
CA ARG A 9 19.99 -9.65 15.86
C ARG A 9 19.80 -9.59 14.35
N ARG A 10 19.95 -10.70 13.64
CA ARG A 10 19.67 -10.78 12.19
C ARG A 10 18.17 -10.64 11.91
N LEU A 11 17.31 -11.28 12.70
CA LEU A 11 15.86 -11.14 12.58
C LEU A 11 15.38 -9.70 12.85
N GLN A 12 15.89 -9.06 13.90
CA GLN A 12 15.59 -7.65 14.20
C GLN A 12 16.03 -6.70 13.08
N ARG A 13 17.19 -6.94 12.45
CA ARG A 13 17.61 -6.16 11.28
C ARG A 13 16.67 -6.38 10.10
N LEU A 14 16.25 -7.61 9.84
CA LEU A 14 15.30 -7.93 8.78
C LEU A 14 13.94 -7.27 9.05
N GLU A 15 13.47 -7.26 10.29
CA GLU A 15 12.25 -6.59 10.71
C GLU A 15 12.29 -5.10 10.38
N LYS A 16 13.41 -4.40 10.70
CA LYS A 16 13.61 -2.99 10.34
C LYS A 16 13.53 -2.77 8.82
N VAL A 17 14.18 -3.62 8.03
CA VAL A 17 14.12 -3.54 6.56
C VAL A 17 12.69 -3.75 6.06
N ARG A 18 11.95 -4.71 6.64
CA ARG A 18 10.54 -4.95 6.29
C ARG A 18 9.62 -3.81 6.70
N ALA A 19 9.88 -3.16 7.83
CA ALA A 19 9.14 -1.98 8.26
C ALA A 19 9.31 -0.82 7.28
N ILE A 20 10.55 -0.56 6.82
CA ILE A 20 10.83 0.44 5.78
C ILE A 20 10.11 0.06 4.48
N ALA A 21 10.24 -1.19 4.02
CA ALA A 21 9.55 -1.64 2.80
C ALA A 21 8.03 -1.48 2.89
N ARG A 22 7.43 -1.76 4.05
CA ARG A 22 5.99 -1.54 4.30
C ARG A 22 5.63 -0.05 4.26
N GLN A 23 6.47 0.81 4.84
CA GLN A 23 6.27 2.26 4.79
C GLN A 23 6.36 2.80 3.36
N THR A 24 7.33 2.35 2.58
CA THR A 24 7.46 2.71 1.15
C THR A 24 6.23 2.25 0.36
N ALA A 25 5.81 1.00 0.53
CA ALA A 25 4.62 0.48 -0.15
C ALA A 25 3.34 1.25 0.26
N ALA A 26 3.23 1.67 1.52
CA ALA A 26 2.10 2.46 1.99
C ALA A 26 2.06 3.85 1.34
N ARG A 27 3.23 4.50 1.23
CA ARG A 27 3.36 5.78 0.54
C ARG A 27 2.99 5.66 -0.94
N GLU A 28 3.52 4.67 -1.64
CA GLU A 28 3.22 4.45 -3.06
C GLU A 28 1.74 4.12 -3.30
N ALA A 29 1.09 3.39 -2.40
CA ALA A 29 -0.34 3.13 -2.46
C ALA A 29 -1.15 4.42 -2.26
N ALA A 30 -0.79 5.25 -1.28
CA ALA A 30 -1.45 6.53 -1.05
C ALA A 30 -1.29 7.50 -2.23
N GLU A 31 -0.11 7.57 -2.84
CA GLU A 31 0.14 8.39 -4.04
C GLU A 31 -0.70 7.92 -5.24
N ALA A 32 -0.82 6.60 -5.43
CA ALA A 32 -1.64 6.02 -6.50
C ALA A 32 -3.14 6.28 -6.29
N GLU A 33 -3.65 6.11 -5.07
CA GLU A 33 -5.02 6.46 -4.70
C GLU A 33 -5.31 7.95 -4.90
N GLY A 34 -4.38 8.83 -4.52
CA GLY A 34 -4.50 10.27 -4.76
C GLY A 34 -4.62 10.61 -6.25
N THR A 35 -3.82 9.94 -7.09
CA THR A 35 -3.86 10.12 -8.55
C THR A 35 -5.18 9.61 -9.13
N LEU A 36 -5.66 8.45 -8.68
CA LEU A 36 -6.96 7.91 -9.07
C LEU A 36 -8.08 8.89 -8.73
N ALA A 37 -8.08 9.45 -7.52
CA ALA A 37 -9.10 10.41 -7.11
C ALA A 37 -9.11 11.66 -8.01
N GLN A 38 -7.93 12.19 -8.36
CA GLN A 38 -7.80 13.35 -9.25
C GLN A 38 -8.32 13.04 -10.67
N LEU A 39 -7.95 11.89 -11.24
CA LEU A 39 -8.39 11.51 -12.59
C LEU A 39 -9.88 11.17 -12.65
N THR A 40 -10.43 10.58 -11.59
CA THR A 40 -11.88 10.33 -11.49
C THR A 40 -12.64 11.64 -11.44
N ALA A 41 -12.21 12.59 -10.61
CA ALA A 41 -12.82 13.92 -10.54
C ALA A 41 -12.73 14.67 -11.89
N LEU A 42 -11.62 14.54 -12.61
CA LEU A 42 -11.45 15.12 -13.94
C LEU A 42 -12.38 14.46 -14.98
N ALA A 43 -12.53 13.14 -14.95
CA ALA A 43 -13.44 12.40 -15.82
C ALA A 43 -14.89 12.84 -15.60
N GLU A 44 -15.32 12.95 -14.34
CA GLU A 44 -16.67 13.42 -13.99
C GLU A 44 -16.91 14.87 -14.42
N ARG A 45 -15.91 15.75 -14.25
CA ARG A 45 -16.01 17.15 -14.67
C ARG A 45 -16.13 17.29 -16.18
N THR A 46 -15.33 16.54 -16.94
CA THR A 46 -15.36 16.58 -18.41
C THR A 46 -16.64 15.98 -18.97
N ALA A 47 -17.16 14.92 -18.37
CA ALA A 47 -18.47 14.36 -18.72
C ALA A 47 -19.60 15.38 -18.50
N ARG A 48 -19.65 16.03 -17.33
CA ARG A 48 -20.64 17.09 -17.04
C ARG A 48 -20.58 18.26 -18.01
N MET A 49 -19.37 18.70 -18.39
CA MET A 49 -19.22 19.74 -19.41
C MET A 49 -19.78 19.29 -20.76
N ALA A 50 -19.45 18.08 -21.22
CA ALA A 50 -19.94 17.56 -22.49
C ALA A 50 -21.48 17.47 -22.54
N ASP A 51 -22.11 17.09 -21.42
CA ASP A 51 -23.57 17.03 -21.32
C ASP A 51 -24.22 18.42 -21.26
N ALA A 52 -23.64 19.36 -20.52
CA ALA A 52 -24.12 20.74 -20.44
C ALA A 52 -24.12 21.43 -21.82
N TYR A 53 -23.05 21.26 -22.61
CA TYR A 53 -22.98 21.82 -23.96
C TYR A 53 -24.01 21.22 -24.92
N ARG A 54 -24.37 19.95 -24.74
CA ARG A 54 -25.43 19.30 -25.53
C ARG A 54 -26.81 19.83 -25.17
N ALA A 55 -27.07 20.06 -23.88
CA ALA A 55 -28.35 20.56 -23.39
C ALA A 55 -28.65 22.01 -23.80
N GLN A 56 -27.61 22.80 -24.13
CA GLN A 56 -27.74 24.22 -24.45
C GLN A 56 -28.05 24.51 -25.94
N ALA A 57 -28.32 23.50 -26.76
CA ALA A 57 -28.71 23.68 -28.16
C ALA A 57 -30.10 24.35 -28.29
N GLY A 58 -30.13 25.68 -28.36
CA GLY A 58 -31.29 26.49 -28.70
C GLY A 58 -31.43 26.73 -30.22
N PRO A 59 -32.37 27.58 -30.68
CA PRO A 59 -32.51 27.91 -32.10
C PRO A 59 -31.29 28.72 -32.57
N ALA A 60 -30.35 28.05 -33.23
CA ALA A 60 -29.08 28.61 -33.69
C ALA A 60 -28.93 28.50 -35.22
N LEU A 61 -28.17 29.43 -35.82
CA LEU A 61 -27.85 29.39 -37.26
C LEU A 61 -26.99 28.16 -37.58
N ALA A 62 -27.07 27.65 -38.82
CA ALA A 62 -26.38 26.42 -39.22
C ALA A 62 -24.84 26.44 -39.05
N HIS A 63 -24.22 27.62 -39.00
CA HIS A 63 -22.79 27.77 -38.72
C HIS A 63 -22.47 27.52 -37.23
N ASP A 64 -23.29 28.08 -36.33
CA ASP A 64 -23.14 27.92 -34.88
C ASP A 64 -23.33 26.46 -34.48
N LEU A 65 -24.30 25.77 -35.11
CA LEU A 65 -24.51 24.33 -34.90
C LEU A 65 -23.28 23.49 -35.26
N ARG A 66 -22.62 23.77 -36.39
CA ARG A 66 -21.40 23.03 -36.79
C ARG A 66 -20.23 23.27 -35.84
N GLN A 67 -20.06 24.50 -35.34
CA GLN A 67 -19.03 24.79 -34.34
C GLN A 67 -19.33 24.09 -33.02
N MET A 68 -20.59 24.11 -32.57
CA MET A 68 -21.04 23.41 -31.36
C MET A 68 -20.84 21.89 -31.47
N ASP A 69 -21.15 21.29 -32.62
CA ASP A 69 -20.97 19.85 -32.86
C ASP A 69 -19.49 19.45 -32.84
N SER A 70 -18.62 20.23 -33.50
CA SER A 70 -17.17 20.02 -33.50
C SER A 70 -16.61 20.10 -32.07
N PHE A 71 -17.00 21.13 -31.33
CA PHE A 71 -16.59 21.33 -29.95
C PHE A 71 -17.10 20.22 -29.02
N ALA A 72 -18.37 19.84 -29.13
CA ALA A 72 -18.94 18.73 -28.38
C ALA A 72 -18.24 17.40 -28.72
N SER A 73 -17.81 17.22 -29.97
CA SER A 73 -17.00 16.06 -30.36
C SER A 73 -15.63 16.06 -29.67
N GLY A 74 -14.93 17.19 -29.67
CA GLY A 74 -13.65 17.32 -28.96
C GLY A 74 -13.78 17.04 -27.45
N LEU A 75 -14.85 17.54 -26.82
CA LEU A 75 -15.13 17.25 -25.40
C LEU A 75 -15.40 15.76 -25.15
N ARG A 76 -16.10 15.06 -26.06
CA ARG A 76 -16.32 13.61 -25.94
C ARG A 76 -15.01 12.84 -26.04
N ASP A 77 -14.10 13.24 -26.93
CA ASP A 77 -12.81 12.58 -27.08
C ASP A 77 -11.94 12.78 -25.83
N ILE A 78 -11.93 14.00 -25.27
CA ILE A 78 -11.26 14.29 -23.99
C ILE A 78 -11.87 13.47 -22.85
N SER A 79 -13.21 13.38 -22.78
CA SER A 79 -13.90 12.62 -21.74
C SER A 79 -13.57 11.12 -21.83
N ARG A 80 -13.53 10.56 -23.04
CA ARG A 80 -13.11 9.17 -23.29
C ARG A 80 -11.67 8.92 -22.88
N ALA A 81 -10.75 9.81 -23.27
CA ALA A 81 -9.34 9.71 -22.89
C ALA A 81 -9.17 9.76 -21.38
N THR A 82 -9.82 10.72 -20.71
CA THR A 82 -9.74 10.89 -19.25
C THR A 82 -10.34 9.69 -18.51
N SER A 83 -11.44 9.11 -19.03
CA SER A 83 -12.03 7.89 -18.47
C SER A 83 -11.09 6.68 -18.61
N SER A 84 -10.42 6.55 -19.75
CA SER A 84 -9.37 5.54 -19.94
C SER A 84 -8.22 5.73 -18.94
N ASP A 85 -7.79 6.97 -18.72
CA ASP A 85 -6.72 7.28 -17.77
C ASP A 85 -7.13 6.99 -16.32
N ALA A 86 -8.38 7.30 -15.93
CA ALA A 86 -8.93 6.92 -14.64
C ALA A 86 -8.93 5.40 -14.44
N ASN A 87 -9.31 4.62 -15.47
CA ASN A 87 -9.26 3.15 -15.41
C ASN A 87 -7.84 2.59 -15.26
N ARG A 88 -6.87 3.20 -15.95
CA ARG A 88 -5.45 2.85 -15.80
C ARG A 88 -4.93 3.18 -14.40
N ALA A 89 -5.30 4.34 -13.88
CA ALA A 89 -4.96 4.74 -12.52
C ALA A 89 -5.59 3.83 -11.47
N ARG A 90 -6.83 3.37 -11.69
CA ARG A 90 -7.50 2.38 -10.83
C ARG A 90 -6.71 1.08 -10.78
N SER A 91 -6.34 0.56 -11.95
CA SER A 91 -5.53 -0.66 -12.07
C SER A 91 -4.15 -0.51 -11.43
N LEU A 92 -3.59 0.71 -11.40
CA LEU A 92 -2.33 0.98 -10.70
C LEU A 92 -2.53 1.03 -9.18
N ALA A 93 -3.55 1.74 -8.70
CA ALA A 93 -3.89 1.84 -7.28
C ALA A 93 -4.15 0.45 -6.68
N ASP A 94 -4.96 -0.37 -7.34
CA ASP A 94 -5.26 -1.74 -6.91
C ASP A 94 -3.97 -2.59 -6.79
N ARG A 95 -3.06 -2.49 -7.76
CA ARG A 95 -1.76 -3.18 -7.72
C ARG A 95 -0.88 -2.69 -6.56
N LYS A 96 -0.85 -1.38 -6.29
CA LYS A 96 -0.08 -0.83 -5.17
C LYS A 96 -0.68 -1.22 -3.82
N GLN A 97 -2.00 -1.31 -3.71
CA GLN A 97 -2.67 -1.77 -2.51
C GLN A 97 -2.39 -3.26 -2.24
N GLN A 98 -2.37 -4.10 -3.29
CA GLN A 98 -1.95 -5.50 -3.16
C GLN A 98 -0.48 -5.63 -2.72
N ALA A 99 0.41 -4.78 -3.26
CA ALA A 99 1.81 -4.74 -2.86
C ALA A 99 1.98 -4.33 -1.38
N LEU A 100 1.21 -3.34 -0.91
CA LEU A 100 1.15 -2.97 0.50
C LEU A 100 0.71 -4.15 1.37
N ALA A 101 -0.40 -4.81 1.02
CA ALA A 101 -0.90 -5.96 1.77
C ALA A 101 0.12 -7.13 1.81
N ALA A 102 0.90 -7.33 0.74
CA ALA A 102 1.99 -8.30 0.72
C ALA A 102 3.16 -7.88 1.63
N ALA A 103 3.54 -6.60 1.62
CA ALA A 103 4.59 -6.07 2.47
C ALA A 103 4.23 -6.14 3.96
N GLU A 104 2.97 -5.88 4.31
CA GLU A 104 2.45 -6.02 5.66
C GLU A 104 2.51 -7.46 6.15
N ARG A 105 2.00 -8.42 5.37
CA ARG A 105 2.12 -9.85 5.70
C ARG A 105 3.57 -10.29 5.89
N ALA A 106 4.47 -9.83 5.02
CA ALA A 106 5.90 -10.14 5.13
C ALA A 106 6.53 -9.54 6.39
N ARG A 107 6.14 -8.32 6.79
CA ARG A 107 6.60 -7.70 8.05
C ARG A 107 6.09 -8.49 9.26
N SER A 108 4.79 -8.76 9.34
CA SER A 108 4.19 -9.52 10.45
C SER A 108 4.84 -10.89 10.61
N ALA A 109 5.06 -11.62 9.51
CA ALA A 109 5.71 -12.93 9.56
C ALA A 109 7.17 -12.89 10.08
N VAL A 110 7.87 -11.77 9.94
CA VAL A 110 9.23 -11.59 10.50
C VAL A 110 9.16 -11.18 11.97
N GLU A 111 8.22 -10.31 12.33
CA GLU A 111 7.94 -9.88 13.70
C GLU A 111 7.57 -11.08 14.59
N ASP A 112 6.67 -11.95 14.10
CA ASP A 112 6.27 -13.18 14.79
C ASP A 112 7.46 -14.12 15.04
N ARG A 113 8.31 -14.29 14.02
CA ARG A 113 9.54 -15.11 14.11
C ARG A 113 10.54 -14.53 15.10
N ALA A 114 10.75 -13.21 15.07
CA ALA A 114 11.63 -12.53 16.02
C ALA A 114 11.11 -12.67 17.46
N GLY A 115 9.80 -12.50 17.67
CA GLY A 115 9.15 -12.67 18.97
C GLY A 115 9.24 -14.10 19.50
N ALA A 116 9.01 -15.10 18.63
CA ALA A 116 9.14 -16.51 19.01
C ALA A 116 10.58 -16.87 19.43
N GLU A 117 11.59 -16.43 18.67
CA GLU A 117 13.00 -16.63 19.02
C GLU A 117 13.39 -15.93 20.32
N ALA A 118 12.94 -14.68 20.52
CA ALA A 118 13.20 -13.94 21.76
C ALA A 118 12.61 -14.67 22.98
N ARG A 119 11.38 -15.17 22.88
CA ARG A 119 10.72 -15.97 23.94
C ARG A 119 11.47 -17.27 24.22
N SER A 120 11.85 -18.02 23.18
CA SER A 120 12.63 -19.26 23.31
C SER A 120 13.97 -19.02 24.01
N LEU A 121 14.66 -17.94 23.64
CA LEU A 121 15.94 -17.58 24.25
C LEU A 121 15.78 -17.21 25.73
N ALA A 122 14.72 -16.47 26.08
CA ALA A 122 14.42 -16.08 27.45
C ALA A 122 14.10 -17.31 28.33
N GLN A 123 13.28 -18.24 27.83
CA GLN A 123 12.98 -19.50 28.53
C GLN A 123 14.24 -20.34 28.76
N ARG A 124 15.09 -20.50 27.74
CA ARG A 124 16.38 -21.21 27.87
C ARG A 124 17.30 -20.57 28.91
N ARG A 125 17.35 -19.22 28.97
CA ARG A 125 18.11 -18.50 30.00
C ARG A 125 17.57 -18.75 31.41
N GLN A 126 16.25 -18.72 31.60
CA GLN A 126 15.63 -18.99 32.89
C GLN A 126 15.92 -20.43 33.38
N GLN A 127 15.85 -21.42 32.49
CA GLN A 127 16.17 -22.82 32.82
C GLN A 127 17.63 -23.00 33.25
N GLN A 128 18.58 -22.33 32.59
CA GLN A 128 20.00 -22.41 32.96
C GLN A 128 20.29 -21.81 34.34
N VAL A 129 19.62 -20.71 34.72
CA VAL A 129 19.78 -20.09 36.05
C VAL A 129 19.30 -21.04 37.16
N LEU A 130 18.21 -21.78 36.93
CA LEU A 130 17.69 -22.75 37.90
C LEU A 130 18.59 -24.00 38.02
N GLY A 131 19.18 -24.47 36.92
CA GLY A 131 20.14 -25.57 36.93
C GLY A 131 21.45 -25.24 37.66
N ALA A 132 21.96 -24.02 37.51
CA ALA A 132 23.16 -23.56 38.19
C ALA A 132 22.99 -23.44 39.73
N ARG A 133 21.77 -23.22 40.22
CA ARG A 133 21.48 -23.16 41.67
C ARG A 133 21.39 -24.52 42.35
N ARG A 134 21.33 -25.64 41.60
CA ARG A 134 21.12 -26.99 42.15
C ARG A 134 22.40 -27.74 42.54
N ALA A 135 23.57 -27.14 42.39
CA ALA A 135 24.86 -27.76 42.69
C ALA A 135 25.38 -27.53 44.12
N VAL A 136 24.60 -26.90 45.01
CA VAL A 136 24.96 -26.80 46.44
C VAL A 136 24.23 -27.92 47.17
N GLY A 137 24.75 -29.14 47.05
CA GLY A 137 24.44 -30.24 47.95
C GLY A 137 25.16 -29.98 49.27
N THR A 138 24.40 -29.88 50.34
CA THR A 138 24.89 -29.77 51.72
C THR A 138 25.70 -31.02 52.07
N GLY A 139 26.99 -30.84 52.37
CA GLY A 139 27.87 -31.89 52.89
C GLY A 139 27.52 -32.24 54.34
N LEU A 140 26.52 -33.10 54.51
CA LEU A 140 26.26 -33.81 55.76
C LEU A 140 26.00 -35.27 55.41
N GLU A 141 27.08 -36.05 55.43
CA GLU A 141 27.22 -37.41 55.99
C GLU A 141 28.69 -37.82 55.96
#